data_AF-A0A1E3S2E7-F1
#
_entry.id   AF-A0A1E3S2E7-F1
#
_cell.length_a   1.000
_cell.length_b   1.000
_cell.length_c   1.000
_cell.angle_alpha   90.00
_cell.angle_beta   90.00
_cell.angle_gamma   90.00
#
_symmetry.space_group_name_H-M   'P 1'
#
loop_
_entity.id
_entity.type
_entity.pdbx_description
1 polymer ?
#
loop_
_entity_poly.entity_id
_entity_poly.type
_entity_poly.pdbx_seq_one_letter_code
_entity_poly.pdbx_strand_id
1 'polypeptide(L)'
;MSWLRKIFRVGRIVEPSEPAPQAAVEPPAGVRGSLQIRHVDAGSCNGCEVEIGGAFGPVYDAERYGARLVASPRHADALLVTGVVTRNMAEPLRNTVAATPKPRVVIACGDCALNRGVFADAYGVVGAVGEVVPVDVEIPGCPPTPDQIVAALRSVTGK
;
A
#
# COMPACT_ATOMS: atom_id res chain seq x y z
N MET A 1 27.15 -34.40 14.25
CA MET A 1 26.45 -34.12 12.98
C MET A 1 26.64 -32.65 12.62
N SER A 2 27.30 -32.34 11.49
CA SER A 2 27.56 -30.95 11.08
C SER A 2 26.25 -30.20 10.81
N TRP A 3 26.19 -28.94 11.24
CA TRP A 3 25.06 -28.03 11.04
C TRP A 3 24.67 -27.91 9.56
N LEU A 4 25.66 -27.91 8.65
CA LEU A 4 25.44 -27.88 7.20
C LEU A 4 24.60 -29.06 6.70
N ARG A 5 24.88 -30.28 7.20
CA ARG A 5 24.12 -31.49 6.83
C ARG A 5 22.66 -31.40 7.27
N LYS A 6 22.37 -30.74 8.40
CA LYS A 6 21.00 -30.49 8.85
C LYS A 6 20.31 -29.45 7.96
N ILE A 7 20.96 -28.35 7.59
CA ILE A 7 20.39 -27.34 6.68
C ILE A 7 20.00 -27.97 5.34
N PHE A 8 20.90 -28.71 4.70
CA PHE A 8 20.60 -29.35 3.41
C PHE A 8 19.51 -30.41 3.51
N ARG A 9 19.42 -31.14 4.63
CA ARG A 9 18.37 -32.15 4.85
C ARG A 9 17.00 -31.52 5.08
N VAL A 10 16.96 -30.40 5.82
CA VAL A 10 15.72 -29.71 6.18
C VAL A 10 15.19 -28.89 5.01
N GLY A 11 16.07 -28.27 4.20
CA GLY A 11 15.68 -27.45 3.07
C GLY A 11 14.87 -26.20 3.47
N ARG A 12 14.14 -25.62 2.52
CA ARG A 12 13.14 -24.57 2.80
C ARG A 12 11.81 -25.24 3.17
N ILE A 13 11.41 -25.12 4.44
CA ILE A 13 10.06 -25.53 4.91
C ILE A 13 9.10 -24.32 4.88
N VAL A 14 9.22 -23.49 3.85
CA VAL A 14 8.32 -22.36 3.66
C VAL A 14 7.48 -22.64 2.42
N GLU A 15 6.22 -22.23 2.46
CA GLU A 15 5.35 -22.32 1.31
C GLU A 15 5.98 -21.53 0.15
N PRO A 16 6.05 -22.12 -1.06
CA PRO A 16 6.59 -21.42 -2.21
C PRO A 16 5.76 -20.16 -2.47
N SER A 17 6.43 -19.04 -2.69
CA SER A 17 5.74 -17.82 -3.11
C SER A 17 5.25 -17.98 -4.54
N GLU A 18 4.11 -17.36 -4.83
CA GLU A 18 3.66 -17.19 -6.20
C GLU A 18 4.73 -16.46 -7.05
N PRO A 19 4.71 -16.62 -8.38
CA PRO A 19 5.59 -15.88 -9.26
C PRO A 19 5.45 -14.36 -9.05
N ALA A 20 6.55 -13.63 -9.23
CA ALA A 20 6.52 -12.17 -9.13
C ALA A 20 5.56 -11.57 -10.17
N PRO A 21 4.68 -10.63 -9.77
CA PRO A 21 3.75 -10.02 -10.70
C PRO A 21 4.47 -9.08 -11.66
N GLN A 22 3.77 -8.68 -12.72
CA GLN A 22 4.23 -7.58 -13.57
C GLN A 22 4.29 -6.30 -12.74
N ALA A 23 5.42 -5.59 -12.81
CA ALA A 23 5.60 -4.35 -12.08
C ALA A 23 4.65 -3.28 -12.65
N ALA A 24 3.83 -2.67 -11.80
CA ALA A 24 2.96 -1.57 -12.19
C ALA A 24 3.76 -0.27 -12.37
N VAL A 25 4.76 -0.08 -11.49
CA VAL A 25 5.68 1.05 -11.48
C VAL A 25 7.08 0.58 -11.13
N GLU A 26 8.10 1.36 -11.48
CA GLU A 26 9.45 1.09 -10.97
C GLU A 26 9.49 1.28 -9.45
N PRO A 27 10.08 0.35 -8.69
CA PRO A 27 10.19 0.48 -7.25
C PRO A 27 10.88 1.79 -6.86
N PRO A 28 10.37 2.50 -5.83
CA PRO A 28 11.02 3.70 -5.36
C PRO A 28 12.45 3.38 -4.92
N ALA A 29 13.38 4.26 -5.29
CA ALA A 29 14.81 4.20 -4.98
C ALA A 29 15.56 3.01 -5.62
N GLY A 30 14.93 2.29 -6.56
CA GLY A 30 15.57 1.19 -7.28
C GLY A 30 15.82 -0.06 -6.44
N VAL A 31 15.36 -0.09 -5.17
CA VAL A 31 15.52 -1.22 -4.27
C VAL A 31 14.31 -2.14 -4.39
N ARG A 32 14.46 -3.24 -5.14
CA ARG A 32 13.42 -4.25 -5.29
C ARG A 32 13.21 -5.02 -3.99
N GLY A 33 11.96 -5.23 -3.61
CA GLY A 33 11.58 -6.09 -2.50
C GLY A 33 11.85 -5.52 -1.11
N SER A 34 11.93 -4.19 -1.00
CA SER A 34 11.85 -3.44 0.26
C SER A 34 11.07 -2.15 0.00
N LEU A 35 9.84 -2.07 0.49
CA LEU A 35 8.92 -0.95 0.30
C LEU A 35 8.39 -0.52 1.66
N GLN A 36 8.83 0.64 2.15
CA GLN A 36 8.31 1.21 3.40
C GLN A 36 7.08 2.06 3.10
N ILE A 37 5.94 1.70 3.68
CA ILE A 37 4.63 2.28 3.35
C ILE A 37 4.10 3.05 4.55
N ARG A 38 3.71 4.30 4.36
CA ARG A 38 2.88 5.03 5.33
C ARG A 38 1.44 5.05 4.83
N HIS A 39 0.54 4.42 5.57
CA HIS A 39 -0.90 4.56 5.35
C HIS A 39 -1.37 5.98 5.69
N VAL A 40 -2.31 6.55 4.94
CA VAL A 40 -2.91 7.86 5.21
C VAL A 40 -4.40 7.74 5.00
N ASP A 41 -5.17 7.86 6.07
CA ASP A 41 -6.62 8.01 6.00
C ASP A 41 -6.95 9.48 5.67
N ALA A 42 -7.56 9.74 4.50
CA ALA A 42 -7.96 11.07 4.08
C ALA A 42 -9.45 11.41 4.37
N GLY A 43 -10.21 10.46 4.93
CA GLY A 43 -11.66 10.54 5.08
C GLY A 43 -12.38 9.21 4.83
N SER A 44 -11.77 8.11 5.27
CA SER A 44 -12.28 6.74 5.14
C SER A 44 -13.37 6.43 6.16
N CYS A 45 -14.13 5.37 5.88
CA CYS A 45 -15.11 4.78 6.81
C CYS A 45 -14.53 3.62 7.63
N ASN A 46 -13.20 3.46 7.65
CA ASN A 46 -12.45 2.33 8.24
C ASN A 46 -12.58 0.98 7.49
N GLY A 47 -13.36 0.89 6.41
CA GLY A 47 -13.53 -0.36 5.67
C GLY A 47 -12.23 -0.82 4.98
N CYS A 48 -11.53 0.08 4.29
CA CYS A 48 -10.27 -0.25 3.63
C CYS A 48 -9.16 -0.57 4.66
N GLU A 49 -9.18 0.09 5.82
CA GLU A 49 -8.21 -0.08 6.90
C GLU A 49 -8.29 -1.48 7.52
N VAL A 50 -9.50 -2.05 7.63
CA VAL A 50 -9.68 -3.44 8.09
C VAL A 50 -9.03 -4.40 7.11
N GLU A 51 -9.22 -4.22 5.80
CA GLU A 51 -8.62 -5.08 4.79
C GLU A 51 -7.11 -4.87 4.66
N ILE A 52 -6.61 -3.64 4.85
CA ILE A 52 -5.17 -3.37 4.99
C ILE A 52 -4.62 -4.13 6.20
N GLY A 53 -5.31 -4.08 7.35
CA GLY A 53 -4.94 -4.87 8.53
C GLY A 53 -4.91 -6.36 8.24
N GLY A 54 -5.85 -6.86 7.44
CA GLY A 54 -5.88 -8.24 6.94
C GLY A 54 -4.67 -8.56 6.06
N ALA A 55 -4.33 -7.69 5.11
CA ALA A 55 -3.22 -7.87 4.18
C ALA A 55 -1.85 -7.99 4.88
N PHE A 56 -1.65 -7.25 5.98
CA PHE A 56 -0.46 -7.35 6.83
C PHE A 56 -0.61 -8.37 7.97
N GLY A 57 -1.75 -9.05 8.07
CA GLY A 57 -1.99 -10.13 9.01
C GLY A 57 -1.31 -11.44 8.60
N PRO A 58 -1.28 -12.44 9.48
CA PRO A 58 -0.53 -13.69 9.28
C PRO A 58 -1.05 -14.57 8.14
N VAL A 59 -2.27 -14.33 7.65
CA VAL A 59 -2.88 -15.12 6.57
C VAL A 59 -2.33 -14.70 5.21
N TYR A 60 -2.28 -13.38 4.95
CA TYR A 60 -1.86 -12.84 3.66
C TYR A 60 -0.40 -12.37 3.65
N ASP A 61 0.11 -11.95 4.81
CA ASP A 61 1.52 -11.65 5.10
C ASP A 61 2.22 -10.82 4.00
N ALA A 62 1.73 -9.60 3.77
CA ALA A 62 2.35 -8.67 2.82
C ALA A 62 3.85 -8.43 3.11
N GLU A 63 4.27 -8.55 4.38
CA GLU A 63 5.66 -8.33 4.80
C GLU A 63 6.63 -9.33 4.18
N ARG A 64 6.19 -10.57 3.90
CA ARG A 64 7.02 -11.57 3.20
C ARG A 64 7.47 -11.12 1.82
N TYR A 65 6.72 -10.22 1.18
CA TYR A 65 7.03 -9.64 -0.13
C TYR A 65 7.82 -8.33 -0.03
N GLY A 66 8.20 -7.92 1.19
CA GLY A 66 9.03 -6.75 1.45
C GLY A 66 8.24 -5.45 1.61
N ALA A 67 6.91 -5.50 1.67
CA ALA A 67 6.07 -4.34 2.00
C ALA A 67 5.97 -4.21 3.52
N ARG A 68 6.23 -3.03 4.10
CA ARG A 68 6.19 -2.84 5.55
C ARG A 68 5.52 -1.53 5.92
N LEU A 69 4.66 -1.54 6.93
CA LEU A 69 4.06 -0.31 7.44
C LEU A 69 5.03 0.46 8.36
N VAL A 70 5.19 1.75 8.09
CA VAL A 70 6.00 2.67 8.91
C VAL A 70 5.15 3.80 9.47
N ALA A 71 5.53 4.29 10.65
CA ALA A 71 4.76 5.30 11.36
C ALA A 71 4.91 6.72 10.78
N SER A 72 6.08 7.03 10.22
CA SER A 72 6.41 8.38 9.75
C SER A 72 6.53 8.43 8.22
N PRO A 73 5.92 9.41 7.54
CA PRO A 73 6.11 9.60 6.11
C PRO A 73 7.56 9.90 5.72
N ARG A 74 8.39 10.39 6.67
CA ARG A 74 9.82 10.63 6.45
C ARG A 74 10.64 9.34 6.29
N HIS A 75 10.10 8.21 6.72
CA HIS A 75 10.72 6.88 6.58
C HIS A 75 10.02 6.04 5.50
N ALA A 76 9.08 6.63 4.76
CA ALA A 76 8.28 5.91 3.78
C ALA A 76 8.82 6.16 2.37
N ASP A 77 8.78 5.11 1.56
CA ASP A 77 9.03 5.12 0.12
C ASP A 77 7.70 5.11 -0.65
N ALA A 78 6.59 4.76 0.01
CA ALA A 78 5.26 4.82 -0.56
C ALA A 78 4.21 5.34 0.44
N LEU A 79 3.17 5.96 -0.10
CA LEU A 79 1.98 6.35 0.63
C LEU A 79 0.80 5.51 0.17
N LEU A 80 0.10 4.87 1.10
CA LEU A 80 -1.15 4.15 0.82
C LEU A 80 -2.31 4.99 1.35
N VAL A 81 -3.03 5.66 0.45
CA VAL A 81 -4.05 6.63 0.79
C VAL A 81 -5.44 6.01 0.62
N THR A 82 -6.28 6.14 1.64
CA THR A 82 -7.65 5.60 1.66
C THR A 82 -8.69 6.70 1.86
N GLY A 83 -9.92 6.38 1.46
CA GLY A 83 -11.08 7.25 1.67
C GLY A 83 -11.19 8.39 0.65
N VAL A 84 -12.29 9.13 0.77
CA VAL A 84 -12.44 10.40 0.05
C VAL A 84 -11.55 11.45 0.68
N VAL A 85 -11.07 12.43 -0.10
CA VAL A 85 -10.32 13.54 0.51
C VAL A 85 -11.30 14.55 1.07
N THR A 86 -11.47 14.55 2.39
CA THR A 86 -12.30 15.54 3.08
C THR A 86 -11.64 16.93 3.07
N ARG A 87 -12.45 17.99 3.20
CA ARG A 87 -11.94 19.38 3.28
C ARG A 87 -10.83 19.55 4.32
N ASN A 88 -10.99 18.92 5.47
CA ASN A 88 -10.04 19.01 6.57
C ASN A 88 -8.75 18.21 6.32
N MET A 89 -8.81 17.17 5.47
CA MET A 89 -7.66 16.33 5.16
C MET A 89 -6.89 16.73 3.89
N ALA A 90 -7.43 17.63 3.06
CA ALA A 90 -6.78 18.06 1.83
C ALA A 90 -5.37 18.63 2.06
N GLU A 91 -5.20 19.52 3.03
CA GLU A 91 -3.90 20.10 3.37
C GLU A 91 -2.97 19.10 4.11
N PRO A 92 -3.43 18.37 5.14
CA PRO A 92 -2.64 17.28 5.75
C PRO A 92 -2.11 16.24 4.76
N LEU A 93 -2.91 15.86 3.76
CA LEU A 93 -2.50 14.92 2.72
C LEU A 93 -1.37 15.50 1.86
N ARG A 94 -1.51 16.74 1.38
CA ARG A 94 -0.47 17.45 0.62
C ARG A 94 0.82 17.58 1.42
N ASN A 95 0.72 17.93 2.70
CA ASN A 95 1.86 18.05 3.59
C ASN A 95 2.56 16.71 3.83
N THR A 96 1.80 15.62 3.91
CA THR A 96 2.34 14.27 4.05
C THR A 96 3.10 13.86 2.79
N VAL A 97 2.52 14.05 1.61
CA VAL A 97 3.19 13.82 0.31
C VAL A 97 4.46 14.67 0.18
N ALA A 98 4.43 15.92 0.63
CA ALA A 98 5.61 16.79 0.62
C ALA A 98 6.70 16.32 1.59
N ALA A 99 6.33 15.78 2.75
CA ALA A 99 7.25 15.28 3.77
C ALA A 99 7.88 13.91 3.43
N THR A 100 7.30 13.16 2.49
CA THR A 100 7.85 11.89 2.01
C THR A 100 9.05 12.11 1.08
N PRO A 101 10.21 11.50 1.37
CA PRO A 101 11.40 11.59 0.52
C PRO A 101 11.12 11.19 -0.94
N LYS A 102 11.89 11.72 -1.88
CA LYS A 102 11.87 11.24 -3.27
C LYS A 102 13.08 10.33 -3.51
N PRO A 103 12.96 9.31 -4.38
CA PRO A 103 11.76 8.87 -5.12
C PRO A 103 10.71 8.19 -4.23
N ARG A 104 9.42 8.39 -4.54
CA ARG A 104 8.27 7.82 -3.80
C ARG A 104 7.13 7.41 -4.73
N VAL A 105 6.25 6.55 -4.24
CA VAL A 105 5.02 6.11 -4.91
C VAL A 105 3.79 6.49 -4.09
N VAL A 106 2.74 7.00 -4.72
CA VAL A 106 1.42 7.26 -4.11
C VAL A 106 0.42 6.23 -4.63
N ILE A 107 -0.17 5.47 -3.71
CA ILE A 107 -1.13 4.40 -3.99
C ILE A 107 -2.49 4.82 -3.45
N ALA A 108 -3.49 4.95 -4.32
CA ALA A 108 -4.88 5.19 -3.92
C ALA A 108 -5.61 3.85 -3.73
N CYS A 109 -6.24 3.66 -2.57
CA CYS A 109 -6.86 2.40 -2.19
C CYS A 109 -8.35 2.57 -1.90
N GLY A 110 -9.16 1.85 -2.67
CA GLY A 110 -10.61 1.81 -2.60
C GLY A 110 -11.32 2.85 -3.46
N ASP A 111 -12.58 2.57 -3.83
CA ASP A 111 -13.34 3.36 -4.79
C ASP A 111 -13.53 4.82 -4.33
N CYS A 112 -13.70 5.05 -3.02
CA CYS A 112 -13.72 6.39 -2.45
C CYS A 112 -12.46 7.19 -2.77
N ALA A 113 -11.29 6.55 -2.77
CA ALA A 113 -10.01 7.20 -3.08
C ALA A 113 -9.82 7.44 -4.59
N LEU A 114 -10.42 6.60 -5.44
CA LEU A 114 -10.31 6.66 -6.90
C LEU A 114 -11.32 7.64 -7.53
N ASN A 115 -12.59 7.56 -7.12
CA ASN A 115 -13.70 8.23 -7.80
C ASN A 115 -14.74 8.84 -6.84
N ARG A 116 -14.39 9.01 -5.56
CA ARG A 116 -15.25 9.54 -4.48
C ARG A 116 -16.39 8.59 -4.04
N GLY A 117 -16.58 7.47 -4.74
CA GLY A 117 -17.57 6.45 -4.40
C GLY A 117 -18.97 7.03 -4.17
N VAL A 118 -19.62 6.58 -3.09
CA VAL A 118 -20.95 7.06 -2.69
C VAL A 118 -20.98 8.53 -2.22
N PHE A 119 -19.82 9.19 -2.08
CA PHE A 119 -19.69 10.55 -1.57
C PHE A 119 -19.33 11.57 -2.67
N ALA A 120 -19.53 11.24 -3.95
CA ALA A 120 -19.17 12.10 -5.08
C ALA A 120 -19.72 13.53 -4.99
N ASP A 121 -20.95 13.68 -4.49
CA ASP A 121 -21.66 14.96 -4.35
C ASP A 121 -21.72 15.47 -2.89
N ALA A 122 -20.96 14.84 -1.98
CA ALA A 122 -21.02 15.20 -0.57
C ALA A 122 -20.31 16.54 -0.30
N TYR A 123 -20.98 17.45 0.41
CA TYR A 123 -20.49 18.81 0.67
C TYR A 123 -19.11 18.86 1.36
N GLY A 124 -18.78 17.87 2.19
CA GLY A 124 -17.54 17.79 2.95
C GLY A 124 -16.35 17.21 2.18
N VAL A 125 -16.56 16.76 0.94
CA VAL A 125 -15.54 16.15 0.09
C VAL A 125 -14.94 17.19 -0.84
N VAL A 126 -13.61 17.21 -0.93
CA VAL A 126 -12.87 18.03 -1.90
C VAL A 126 -12.73 17.26 -3.21
N GLY A 127 -12.47 15.95 -3.13
CA GLY A 127 -12.29 15.12 -4.30
C GLY A 127 -11.79 13.71 -3.99
N ALA A 128 -11.49 12.98 -5.06
CA ALA A 128 -10.70 11.74 -5.00
C ALA A 128 -9.23 12.07 -4.71
N VAL A 129 -8.42 11.08 -4.35
CA VAL A 129 -6.99 11.27 -4.04
C VAL A 129 -6.24 11.84 -5.24
N GLY A 130 -6.49 11.30 -6.44
CA GLY A 130 -5.86 11.74 -7.70
C GLY A 130 -6.17 13.19 -8.10
N GLU A 131 -7.25 13.77 -7.58
CA GLU A 131 -7.60 15.18 -7.82
C GLU A 131 -6.85 16.14 -6.88
N VAL A 132 -6.31 15.63 -5.77
CA VAL A 132 -5.63 16.42 -4.74
C VAL A 132 -4.12 16.25 -4.82
N VAL A 133 -3.64 15.04 -5.08
CA VAL A 133 -2.21 14.70 -5.22
C VAL A 133 -2.02 13.70 -6.38
N PRO A 134 -0.87 13.70 -7.09
CA PRO A 134 -0.60 12.71 -8.12
C PRO A 134 -0.60 11.29 -7.54
N VAL A 135 -1.30 10.38 -8.22
CA VAL A 135 -1.39 8.95 -7.88
C VAL A 135 -0.63 8.15 -8.94
N ASP A 136 0.15 7.19 -8.48
CA ASP A 136 0.96 6.31 -9.32
C ASP A 136 0.32 4.92 -9.50
N VAL A 137 -0.41 4.45 -8.48
CA VAL A 137 -1.08 3.13 -8.49
C VAL A 137 -2.47 3.25 -7.88
N GLU A 138 -3.45 2.60 -8.49
CA GLU A 138 -4.84 2.56 -8.02
C GLU A 138 -5.26 1.13 -7.69
N ILE A 139 -5.94 0.95 -6.55
CA ILE A 139 -6.50 -0.33 -6.10
C ILE A 139 -8.03 -0.19 -6.02
N PRO A 140 -8.79 -0.66 -7.03
CA PRO A 140 -10.24 -0.56 -7.02
C PRO A 140 -10.88 -1.55 -6.02
N GLY A 141 -12.01 -1.16 -5.43
CA GLY A 141 -12.79 -1.99 -4.49
C GLY A 141 -13.49 -1.21 -3.37
N CYS A 142 -14.49 -1.80 -2.72
CA CYS A 142 -15.24 -1.16 -1.62
C CYS A 142 -15.63 -2.14 -0.49
N PRO A 143 -14.69 -2.56 0.37
CA PRO A 143 -13.24 -2.35 0.26
C PRO A 143 -12.58 -3.35 -0.71
N PRO A 144 -11.39 -3.05 -1.25
CA PRO A 144 -10.58 -4.04 -1.96
C PRO A 144 -10.19 -5.18 -1.02
N THR A 145 -10.18 -6.42 -1.51
CA THR A 145 -9.83 -7.58 -0.68
C THR A 145 -8.34 -7.56 -0.28
N PRO A 146 -7.95 -8.27 0.79
CA PRO A 146 -6.54 -8.32 1.21
C PRO A 146 -5.63 -8.86 0.11
N ASP A 147 -6.08 -9.88 -0.64
CA ASP A 147 -5.35 -10.41 -1.80
C ASP A 147 -5.11 -9.36 -2.88
N GLN A 148 -6.12 -8.52 -3.18
CA GLN A 148 -5.98 -7.44 -4.15
C GLN A 148 -4.98 -6.38 -3.68
N ILE A 149 -5.02 -6.04 -2.38
CA ILE A 149 -4.05 -5.12 -1.76
C ILE A 149 -2.64 -5.72 -1.86
N VAL A 150 -2.46 -6.98 -1.47
CA VAL A 150 -1.15 -7.66 -1.55
C VAL A 150 -0.66 -7.70 -3.00
N ALA A 151 -1.49 -8.07 -3.96
CA ALA A 151 -1.11 -8.11 -5.38
C ALA A 151 -0.64 -6.74 -5.88
N ALA A 152 -1.34 -5.66 -5.52
CA ALA A 152 -0.94 -4.30 -5.84
C ALA A 152 0.41 -3.93 -5.19
N LEU A 153 0.60 -4.22 -3.90
CA LEU A 153 1.88 -3.98 -3.22
C LEU A 153 3.03 -4.78 -3.85
N ARG A 154 2.77 -6.03 -4.23
CA ARG A 154 3.73 -6.89 -4.95
C ARG A 154 4.12 -6.34 -6.31
N SER A 155 3.20 -5.69 -7.01
CA SER A 155 3.50 -5.01 -8.28
C SER A 155 4.44 -3.81 -8.10
N VAL A 156 4.49 -3.21 -6.90
CA VAL A 156 5.42 -2.12 -6.57
C VAL A 156 6.74 -2.66 -6.03
N THR A 157 6.71 -3.71 -5.20
CA THR A 157 7.94 -4.33 -4.65
C THR A 157 8.70 -5.14 -5.70
N GLY A 158 8.01 -5.69 -6.70
CA GLY A 158 8.56 -6.59 -7.71
C GLY A 158 8.85 -8.01 -7.19
N LYS A 159 8.14 -8.46 -6.15
CA LYS A 159 8.23 -9.80 -5.53
C LYS A 159 6.86 -10.45 -5.45
#